data_AF-A0A6J7AYU9-F1
#
_entry.id   AF-A0A6J7AYU9-F1
#
_cell.length_a   1.000
_cell.length_b   1.000
_cell.length_c   1.000
_cell.angle_alpha   90.00
_cell.angle_beta   90.00
_cell.angle_gamma   90.00
#
_symmetry.space_group_name_H-M   'P 1'
#
loop_
_entity.id
_entity.type
_entity.pdbx_description
1 polymer ?
#
loop_
_entity_poly.entity_id
_entity_poly.type
_entity_poly.pdbx_seq_one_letter_code
_entity_poly.pdbx_strand_id
1 'polypeptide(L)' 'MSQVPSELQDRVEQTQMFHEILEHRWYIGEQAGHDLGLDFATKDYIENILPFRTYVGVSVPGIHEPPSK' A
#
# COMPACT_ATOMS: atom_id res chain seq x y z
N MET A 1 -13.87 1.79 7.76
CA MET A 1 -12.60 1.89 7.01
C MET A 1 -12.38 3.33 6.55
N SER A 2 -12.09 4.26 7.47
CA SER A 2 -11.92 5.69 7.15
C SER A 2 -10.66 6.26 7.81
N GLN A 3 -9.52 5.61 7.55
CA GLN A 3 -8.21 6.00 8.08
C GLN A 3 -7.19 6.26 6.97
N VAL A 4 -7.50 5.98 5.71
CA VAL A 4 -6.58 6.15 4.58
C VAL A 4 -6.83 7.50 3.90
N PRO A 5 -5.85 8.44 3.92
CA PRO A 5 -5.94 9.71 3.19
C PRO A 5 -6.24 9.49 1.71
N SER A 6 -7.05 10.37 1.13
CA SER A 6 -7.53 10.24 -0.25
C SER A 6 -6.40 10.21 -1.27
N GLU A 7 -5.31 10.94 -1.05
CA GLU A 7 -4.13 10.95 -1.94
C GLU A 7 -3.35 9.63 -2.00
N LEU A 8 -3.65 8.67 -1.11
CA LEU A 8 -2.99 7.37 -1.04
C LEU A 8 -3.87 6.22 -1.57
N GLN A 9 -5.16 6.47 -1.85
CA GLN A 9 -6.12 5.43 -2.24
C GLN A 9 -5.83 4.82 -3.62
N ASP A 10 -5.30 5.59 -4.56
CA ASP A 10 -4.99 5.13 -5.92
C ASP A 10 -3.61 4.46 -6.06
N ARG A 11 -2.82 4.36 -4.97
CA ARG A 11 -1.42 3.91 -5.06
C ARG A 11 -1.23 2.39 -5.05
N VAL A 12 -2.17 1.65 -4.48
CA VAL A 12 -2.14 0.19 -4.34
C VAL A 12 -3.57 -0.33 -4.50
N GLU A 13 -3.78 -1.36 -5.32
CA GLU A 13 -5.05 -2.09 -5.37
C GLU A 13 -5.51 -2.45 -3.96
N GLN A 14 -6.74 -2.10 -3.57
CA GLN A 14 -7.20 -2.17 -2.17
C GLN A 14 -6.97 -3.55 -1.53
N THR A 15 -7.13 -4.61 -2.33
CA THR A 15 -6.86 -5.99 -1.92
C THR A 15 -5.38 -6.21 -1.57
N GLN A 16 -4.47 -5.71 -2.40
CA GLN A 16 -3.02 -5.86 -2.18
C GLN A 16 -2.57 -5.10 -0.93
N MET A 17 -3.10 -3.90 -0.69
CA MET A 17 -2.82 -3.13 0.54
C MET A 17 -3.22 -3.90 1.79
N PHE A 18 -4.38 -4.56 1.78
CA PHE A 18 -4.84 -5.36 2.92
C PHE A 18 -3.89 -6.53 3.23
N HIS A 19 -3.40 -7.24 2.20
CA HIS A 19 -2.43 -8.33 2.39
C HIS A 19 -1.12 -7.82 2.98
N GLU A 20 -0.63 -6.68 2.50
CA GLU A 20 0.61 -6.08 3.01
C GLU A 20 0.49 -5.63 4.46
N ILE A 21 -0.65 -5.08 4.86
CA ILE A 21 -0.90 -4.71 6.27
C ILE A 21 -0.89 -5.96 7.17
N LEU A 22 -1.46 -7.08 6.71
CA LEU A 22 -1.45 -8.34 7.47
C LEU A 22 -0.04 -8.95 7.58
N GLU A 23 0.75 -8.89 6.52
CA GLU A 23 2.15 -9.32 6.53
C GLU A 23 2.99 -8.43 7.47
N HIS A 24 2.80 -7.12 7.38
CA HIS A 24 3.48 -6.16 8.25
C HIS A 24 3.14 -6.37 9.72
N ARG A 25 1.86 -6.61 10.04
CA ARG A 25 1.43 -6.95 11.40
C ARG A 25 2.19 -8.15 11.96
N TRP A 26 2.34 -9.20 11.16
CA TRP A 26 3.08 -10.39 11.58
C TRP A 26 4.55 -10.05 11.85
N TYR A 27 5.20 -9.31 10.94
CA TYR A 27 6.61 -8.93 11.07
C TYR A 27 6.90 -8.10 12.34
N ILE A 28 6.13 -7.02 12.56
CA ILE A 28 6.33 -6.16 13.73
C ILE A 28 5.93 -6.85 15.04
N GLY A 29 4.95 -7.75 14.99
CA GLY A 29 4.56 -8.56 16.13
C GLY A 29 5.63 -9.60 16.50
N GLU A 30 6.33 -10.14 15.50
CA GLU A 30 7.49 -11.00 15.71
C GLU A 30 8.63 -10.23 16.40
N GLN A 31 8.93 -9.01 15.95
CA GLN A 31 9.95 -8.15 16.57
C GLN A 31 9.60 -7.73 17.99
N ALA A 32 8.32 -7.44 18.26
CA ALA A 32 7.84 -7.08 19.59
C ALA A 32 7.68 -8.29 20.54
N GLY A 33 7.71 -9.52 20.00
CA GLY A 33 7.44 -10.74 20.75
C GLY A 33 5.96 -10.93 21.12
N HIS A 34 5.06 -10.10 20.61
CA HIS A 34 3.61 -10.23 20.76
C HIS A 34 2.86 -9.47 19.67
N ASP A 35 1.59 -9.81 19.45
CA ASP A 35 0.73 -9.09 18.52
C ASP A 35 0.47 -7.66 19.00
N LEU A 36 0.70 -6.68 18.11
CA LEU A 36 0.44 -5.25 18.33
C LEU A 36 -0.96 -4.82 17.86
N GLY A 37 -1.68 -5.71 17.17
CA GLY A 37 -3.02 -5.48 16.66
C GLY A 37 -3.06 -4.82 15.29
N LEU A 38 -4.22 -4.94 14.63
CA LEU A 38 -4.43 -4.47 13.27
C LEU A 38 -4.38 -2.94 13.14
N ASP A 39 -4.90 -2.20 14.12
CA ASP A 39 -4.90 -0.74 14.09
C ASP A 39 -3.49 -0.16 14.16
N PHE A 40 -2.65 -0.73 15.03
CA PHE A 40 -1.24 -0.35 15.14
C PHE A 40 -0.50 -0.64 13.82
N ALA A 41 -0.64 -1.86 13.30
CA ALA A 41 0.00 -2.27 12.06
C ALA A 41 -0.45 -1.42 10.86
N THR A 42 -1.73 -1.07 10.79
CA THR A 42 -2.27 -0.21 9.72
C THR A 42 -1.65 1.18 9.77
N LYS A 43 -1.59 1.78 10.96
CA LYS A 43 -0.99 3.10 11.15
C LYS A 43 0.49 3.09 10.78
N ASP A 44 1.24 2.12 11.30
CA ASP A 44 2.67 2.00 11.04
C ASP A 44 2.97 1.75 9.55
N TYR A 45 2.17 0.91 8.89
CA TYR A 45 2.26 0.68 7.44
C TYR A 45 2.02 1.97 6.64
N ILE A 46 1.01 2.77 7.00
CA ILE A 46 0.70 4.04 6.32
C ILE A 46 1.83 5.06 6.51
N GLU A 47 2.46 5.09 7.68
CA GLU A 47 3.51 6.05 8.01
C GLU A 47 4.88 5.65 7.41
N ASN A 48 5.21 4.36 7.43
CA ASN A 48 6.58 3.89 7.19
C ASN A 48 6.76 3.07 5.89
N ILE A 49 5.70 2.53 5.30
CA ILE A 49 5.80 1.65 4.11
C ILE A 49 5.10 2.28 2.91
N LEU A 50 3.83 2.65 3.07
CA LEU A 50 3.00 3.20 2.00
C LEU A 50 3.59 4.42 1.28
N PRO A 51 4.34 5.35 1.92
CA PRO A 51 4.94 6.49 1.23
C PRO A 51 6.04 6.08 0.24
N PHE A 52 6.69 4.93 0.47
CA PHE A 52 7.79 4.41 -0.36
C PHE A 52 7.31 3.39 -1.39
N ARG A 53 6.05 2.95 -1.29
CA ARG A 53 5.41 2.14 -2.33
C ARG A 53 5.32 2.96 -3.62
N THR A 54 6.02 2.50 -4.64
CA THR A 54 5.84 3.00 -6.00
C THR A 54 4.52 2.46 -6.53
N TYR A 55 3.75 3.30 -7.23
CA TYR A 55 2.53 2.91 -7.94
C TYR A 55 2.83 1.69 -8.81
N VAL A 56 2.35 0.51 -8.41
CA VAL A 56 2.32 -0.66 -9.31
C VAL A 56 0.98 -0.59 -10.03
N GLY A 57 0.86 0.44 -10.86
CA GLY A 57 -0.11 0.52 -11.93
C GLY A 57 0.65 0.99 -13.15
N VAL A 58 0.50 0.26 -14.25
CA VAL A 58 1.16 0.59 -15.50
C VAL A 58 0.56 1.91 -16.02
N SER A 59 1.35 2.97 -16.03
CA SER A 59 1.32 3.90 -17.16
C SER A 59 2.76 4.03 -17.66
N VAL A 60 3.06 3.31 -18.74
CA VAL A 60 4.27 3.56 -19.51
C VAL A 60 4.04 4.93 -20.17
N PRO A 61 4.80 5.99 -19.84
CA PRO A 61 4.72 7.23 -20.61
C PRO A 61 5.50 6.97 -21.90
N GLY A 62 4.83 6.49 -22.96
CA GLY A 62 5.53 6.19 -24.22
C GLY A 62 4.79 5.46 -25.33
N ILE A 63 3.60 4.88 -25.12
CA ILE A 63 2.80 4.37 -26.25
C ILE A 63 1.99 5.52 -26.88
N HIS A 64 2.68 6.29 -27.72
CA HIS A 64 2.03 7.09 -28.74
C HIS A 64 1.25 6.12 -29.66
N GLU A 65 -0.07 6.06 -29.51
CA GLU A 65 -0.93 5.52 -30.56
C GLU A 65 -0.62 6.31 -31.84
N PRO A 66 -0.15 5.68 -32.94
CA PRO A 66 0.01 6.41 -34.18
C PRO A 66 -1.38 6.88 -34.64
N PRO A 67 -1.51 8.12 -35.15
CA PRO A 67 -2.81 8.65 -35.55
C PRO A 67 -3.44 7.72 -36.60
N SER A 68 -4.66 7.26 -36.33
CA SER A 68 -5.49 6.57 -37.32
C SER A 68 -5.64 7.46 -38.55
N LYS A 69 -5.22 6.94 -39.71
CA LYS A 69 -5.64 7.41 -41.03
C LYS A 69 -6.56 6.36 -41.65
#